data_AF-A0A345XVI3-F1
#
_entry.id   AF-A0A345XVI3-F1
#
_cell.length_a   1.000
_cell.length_b   1.000
_cell.length_c   1.000
_cell.angle_alpha   90.00
_cell.angle_beta   90.00
_cell.angle_gamma   90.00
#
_symmetry.space_group_name_H-M   'P 1'
#
loop_
_entity.id
_entity.type
_entity.pdbx_description
1 polymer ?
#
loop_
_entity_poly.entity_id
_entity_poly.type
_entity_poly.pdbx_seq_one_letter_code
_entity_poly.pdbx_strand_id
1 'polypeptide(L)' 'MTAAAELLAPGGECAVCKEHADERVLVSLVEVGSGPGHSVHGCLPCARRRAASQFAPSWLAEDLAVIDAERGGTDS' A
#
# COMPACT_ATOMS: atom_id res chain seq x y z
N MET A 1 8.07 -15.96 -3.55
CA MET A 1 8.45 -14.54 -3.62
C MET A 1 7.28 -13.85 -4.29
N THR A 2 6.58 -12.96 -3.59
CA THR A 2 5.48 -12.18 -4.19
C THR A 2 6.11 -11.13 -5.08
N ALA A 3 5.68 -11.01 -6.33
CA ALA A 3 6.19 -9.99 -7.25
C ALA A 3 5.48 -8.64 -7.00
N ALA A 4 6.14 -7.51 -7.25
CA ALA A 4 5.50 -6.19 -7.08
C ALA A 4 4.22 -6.05 -7.93
N ALA A 5 4.18 -6.65 -9.11
CA ALA A 5 3.00 -6.66 -9.98
C ALA A 5 1.77 -7.34 -9.34
N GLU A 6 1.96 -8.27 -8.40
CA GLU A 6 0.86 -8.94 -7.68
C GLU A 6 0.36 -8.09 -6.49
N LEU A 7 1.18 -7.15 -6.02
CA LEU A 7 0.88 -6.22 -4.92
C LEU A 7 0.21 -4.93 -5.42
N LEU A 8 0.37 -4.62 -6.70
CA LEU A 8 -0.17 -3.43 -7.32
C LEU A 8 -1.55 -3.70 -7.94
N ALA A 9 -2.52 -2.93 -7.50
CA ALA A 9 -3.80 -2.80 -8.17
C ALA A 9 -3.71 -1.79 -9.32
N PRO A 10 -4.50 -1.97 -10.38
CA PRO A 10 -4.57 -1.03 -11.49
C PRO A 10 -5.00 0.36 -11.02
N GLY A 11 -4.67 1.35 -11.86
CA GLY A 11 -4.96 2.75 -11.62
C GLY A 11 -6.42 3.03 -11.24
N GLY A 12 -6.60 4.07 -10.46
CA GLY A 12 -7.89 4.44 -9.91
C GLY A 12 -7.78 5.48 -8.81
N GLU A 13 -8.92 5.78 -8.20
CA GLU A 13 -8.97 6.70 -7.06
C GLU A 13 -8.31 6.05 -5.82
N CYS A 14 -7.48 6.84 -5.14
CA CYS A 14 -6.94 6.53 -3.83
C CYS A 14 -8.04 6.67 -2.77
N ALA A 15 -8.29 5.61 -2.00
CA ALA A 15 -9.31 5.62 -0.96
C ALA A 15 -9.02 6.63 0.17
N VAL A 16 -7.77 7.07 0.33
CA VAL A 16 -7.31 7.97 1.40
C VAL A 16 -7.35 9.45 0.97
N CYS A 17 -6.59 9.84 -0.06
CA CYS A 17 -6.49 11.24 -0.49
C CYS A 17 -7.48 11.63 -1.60
N LYS A 18 -8.23 10.66 -2.17
CA LYS A 18 -9.19 10.87 -3.27
C LYS A 18 -8.57 11.33 -4.60
N GLU A 19 -7.24 11.36 -4.69
CA GLU A 19 -6.54 11.61 -5.96
C GLU A 19 -6.50 10.34 -6.80
N HIS A 20 -6.45 10.50 -8.13
CA HIS A 20 -6.22 9.39 -9.05
C HIS A 20 -4.74 9.04 -9.07
N ALA A 21 -4.42 7.74 -9.05
CA ALA A 21 -3.08 7.23 -9.21
C ALA A 21 -3.05 6.18 -10.32
N ASP A 22 -1.97 6.12 -11.09
CA ASP A 22 -1.77 5.13 -12.16
C ASP A 22 -1.72 3.69 -11.62
N GLU A 23 -1.41 3.57 -10.34
CA GLU A 23 -1.31 2.32 -9.60
C GLU A 23 -1.59 2.55 -8.12
N ARG A 24 -2.07 1.49 -7.48
CA ARG A 24 -2.46 1.52 -6.07
C ARG A 24 -1.99 0.25 -5.39
N VAL A 25 -1.90 0.27 -4.08
CA VAL A 25 -1.56 -0.91 -3.27
C VAL A 25 -2.65 -1.12 -2.22
N LEU A 26 -2.80 -2.35 -1.77
CA LEU A 26 -3.70 -2.66 -0.67
C LEU A 26 -3.17 -2.02 0.63
N VAL A 27 -4.04 -1.33 1.35
CA VAL A 27 -3.72 -0.62 2.58
C VAL A 27 -4.74 -1.05 3.64
N SER A 28 -4.25 -1.48 4.80
CA SER A 28 -5.12 -1.74 5.93
C SER A 28 -5.53 -0.45 6.65
N LEU A 29 -6.83 -0.24 6.76
CA LEU A 29 -7.47 0.70 7.65
C LEU A 29 -7.93 -0.07 8.90
N VAL A 30 -7.04 -0.17 9.88
CA VAL A 30 -7.42 -0.53 11.24
C VAL A 30 -8.13 0.68 11.85
N GLU A 31 -9.47 0.61 11.91
CA GLU A 31 -10.31 1.50 12.71
C GLU A 31 -10.18 1.08 14.18
N VAL A 32 -10.04 2.04 15.09
CA VAL A 32 -10.03 1.76 16.53
C VAL A 32 -11.44 1.31 16.94
N GLY A 33 -11.62 -0.01 17.03
CA GLY A 33 -12.88 -0.67 17.39
C GLY A 33 -12.73 -2.20 17.22
N SER A 34 -13.59 -2.99 17.85
CA SER A 34 -13.52 -4.47 17.80
C SER A 34 -13.97 -5.08 16.46
N GLY A 35 -14.01 -4.27 15.39
CA GLY A 35 -14.42 -4.71 14.06
C GLY A 35 -13.25 -5.32 13.28
N PRO A 36 -13.52 -6.19 12.29
CA PRO A 36 -12.48 -6.64 11.37
C PRO A 36 -11.90 -5.43 10.65
N GLY A 37 -10.57 -5.27 10.67
CA GLY A 37 -9.90 -4.22 9.92
C GLY A 37 -10.31 -4.27 8.45
N HIS A 38 -10.55 -3.11 7.85
CA HIS A 38 -10.93 -3.02 6.44
C HIS A 38 -9.68 -2.76 5.60
N SER A 39 -9.58 -3.35 4.41
CA SER A 39 -8.49 -3.06 3.47
C SER A 39 -9.03 -2.30 2.26
N VAL A 40 -8.31 -1.26 1.84
CA VAL A 40 -8.67 -0.40 0.71
C VAL A 40 -7.49 -0.25 -0.24
N HIS A 41 -7.74 0.19 -1.46
CA HIS A 41 -6.65 0.55 -2.38
C HIS A 41 -6.26 2.03 -2.21
N GLY A 42 -5.00 2.27 -1.90
CA GLY A 42 -4.42 3.61 -1.75
C GLY A 42 -3.25 3.84 -2.71
N CYS A 43 -2.98 5.10 -3.03
CA CYS A 43 -1.76 5.45 -3.76
C CYS A 43 -0.52 5.16 -2.90
N LEU A 44 0.63 4.91 -3.54
CA LEU A 44 1.88 4.58 -2.85
C LEU A 44 2.29 5.63 -1.78
N PRO A 45 2.16 6.96 -1.99
CA PRO A 45 2.45 7.93 -0.95
C PRO A 45 1.57 7.77 0.31
N CYS A 46 0.27 7.52 0.13
CA CYS A 46 -0.64 7.28 1.24
C CYS A 46 -0.36 5.96 1.94
N ALA A 47 -0.03 4.91 1.18
CA ALA A 47 0.36 3.62 1.72
C ALA A 47 1.61 3.72 2.59
N ARG A 48 2.66 4.42 2.13
CA ARG A 48 3.89 4.68 2.91
C ARG A 48 3.61 5.45 4.19
N ARG A 49 2.78 6.49 4.12
CA ARG A 49 2.35 7.22 5.32
C ARG A 49 1.60 6.32 6.30
N ARG A 50 0.76 5.41 5.80
CA ARG A 50 0.04 4.45 6.65
C ARG A 50 0.98 3.43 7.27
N ALA A 51 1.95 2.91 6.51
CA ALA A 51 2.94 1.94 6.98
C ALA A 51 3.78 2.46 8.17
N ALA A 52 3.96 3.77 8.29
CA ALA A 52 4.64 4.41 9.43
C ALA A 52 3.79 4.48 10.71
N SER A 53 2.50 4.12 10.66
CA SER A 53 1.61 4.10 11.81
C SER A 53 1.89 2.88 12.70
N GLN A 54 1.84 3.04 14.03
CA GLN A 54 1.92 1.92 14.99
C GLN A 54 0.80 0.88 14.82
N PHE A 55 -0.30 1.26 14.16
CA PHE A 55 -1.44 0.38 13.88
C PHE A 55 -1.36 -0.28 12.50
N ALA A 56 -0.28 -0.04 11.75
CA ALA A 56 -0.09 -0.69 10.46
C ALA A 56 0.33 -2.16 10.67
N PRO A 57 -0.26 -3.10 9.91
CA PRO A 57 0.24 -4.46 9.90
C PRO A 57 1.61 -4.52 9.22
N SER A 58 2.48 -5.45 9.66
CA SER A 58 3.85 -5.56 9.15
C SER A 58 3.91 -5.82 7.64
N TRP A 59 2.95 -6.60 7.12
CA TRP A 59 2.86 -6.92 5.69
C TRP A 59 2.82 -5.67 4.81
N LEU A 60 2.25 -4.55 5.27
CA LEU A 60 2.18 -3.33 4.46
C LEU A 60 3.58 -2.74 4.21
N ALA A 61 4.46 -2.78 5.20
CA ALA A 61 5.84 -2.34 5.05
C ALA A 61 6.66 -3.31 4.21
N GLU A 62 6.41 -4.62 4.37
CA GLU A 62 7.05 -5.68 3.57
C GLU A 62 6.68 -5.56 2.09
N ASP A 63 5.40 -5.39 1.77
CA ASP A 63 4.90 -5.21 0.40
C ASP A 63 5.48 -3.96 -0.26
N LEU A 64 5.54 -2.84 0.46
CA LEU A 64 6.17 -1.60 -0.03
C LEU A 64 7.67 -1.78 -0.29
N ALA A 65 8.37 -2.54 0.55
CA ALA A 65 9.79 -2.83 0.35
C ALA A 65 10.03 -3.68 -0.90
N VAL A 66 9.16 -4.64 -1.21
CA VAL A 66 9.20 -5.42 -2.48
C VAL A 66 9.02 -4.48 -3.68
N ILE A 67 8.01 -3.62 -3.63
CA ILE A 67 7.73 -2.64 -4.70
C ILE A 67 8.92 -1.70 -4.92
N ASP A 68 9.49 -1.15 -3.84
CA ASP A 68 10.62 -0.22 -3.90
C ASP A 68 11.90 -0.91 -4.39
N ALA A 69 12.14 -2.18 -4.02
CA ALA A 69 13.31 -2.94 -4.46
C ALA A 69 13.26 -3.24 -5.97
N GLU A 70 12.11 -3.64 -6.50
CA GLU A 70 11.96 -3.91 -7.94
C GLU A 70 12.11 -2.64 -8.79
N ARG A 71 11.66 -1.48 -8.30
CA ARG A 71 11.79 -0.19 -9.01
C ARG A 71 13.15 0.46 -8.85
N GLY A 72 13.77 0.34 -7.68
CA GLY A 72 15.14 0.79 -7.47
C GLY A 72 16.14 -0.07 -8.25
N GLY A 73 15.80 -1.33 -8.55
CA GLY A 73 16.60 -2.23 -9.36
C GLY A 73 16.56 -1.96 -10.87
N THR A 74 15.62 -1.13 -11.35
CA THR A 74 15.55 -0.73 -12.77
C THR A 74 16.42 0.48 -13.15
N ASP A 75 17.14 1.06 -12.19
CA ASP A 75 18.04 2.22 -12.38
C ASP A 75 19.54 1.86 -12.18
N SER A 76 19.93 0.58 -12.29
CA SER A 76 21.34 0.12 -12.18
C SER A 76 21.89 -0.49 -13.46
#